data_AF-A0A919WAJ6-F1
#
_entry.id   AF-A0A919WAJ6-F1
#
_cell.length_a   1.000
_cell.length_b   1.000
_cell.length_c   1.000
_cell.angle_alpha   90.00
_cell.angle_beta   90.00
_cell.angle_gamma   90.00
#
_symmetry.space_group_name_H-M   'P 1'
#
loop_
_entity.id
_entity.type
_entity.pdbx_description
1 polymer ?
#
loop_
_entity_poly.entity_id
_entity_poly.type
_entity_poly.pdbx_seq_one_letter_code
_entity_poly.pdbx_strand_id
1 'polypeptide(L)'
;MPTGTTLARLVDEFTANLYQHGIVIDRQSVEREMRDRIAQIADRLRVDPQTVLREHACDSWGRQMSAGVVDQIQSERLLDVAAANMRMS
;
A
#
# COMPACT_ATOMS: atom_id res chain seq x y z
N MET A 1 -7.34 13.54 -21.65
CA MET A 1 -7.19 13.70 -20.18
C MET A 1 -6.16 12.69 -19.74
N PRO A 2 -5.08 13.03 -19.02
CA PRO A 2 -4.22 11.99 -18.48
C PRO A 2 -4.97 11.29 -17.35
N THR A 3 -5.54 10.14 -17.65
CA THR A 3 -6.32 9.25 -16.77
C THR A 3 -5.37 8.43 -15.87
N GLY A 4 -4.39 9.09 -15.25
CA GLY A 4 -3.35 8.44 -14.45
C GLY A 4 -3.42 8.86 -12.99
N THR A 5 -3.15 7.93 -12.07
CA THR A 5 -2.98 8.27 -10.65
C THR A 5 -1.55 8.71 -10.35
N THR A 6 -1.28 9.17 -9.12
CA THR A 6 0.06 9.56 -8.67
C THR A 6 0.49 8.69 -7.49
N LEU A 7 1.81 8.56 -7.29
CA LEU A 7 2.35 7.85 -6.11
C LEU A 7 1.78 8.42 -4.81
N ALA A 8 1.75 9.75 -4.66
CA ALA A 8 1.22 10.41 -3.47
C ALA A 8 -0.23 10.00 -3.19
N ARG A 9 -1.08 9.98 -4.24
CA ARG A 9 -2.48 9.58 -4.11
C ARG A 9 -2.65 8.12 -3.73
N LEU A 10 -1.82 7.22 -4.27
CA LEU A 10 -1.84 5.80 -3.89
C LEU A 10 -1.48 5.62 -2.41
N VAL A 11 -0.44 6.33 -1.95
CA VAL A 11 -0.02 6.31 -0.54
C VAL A 11 -1.11 6.87 0.36
N ASP A 12 -1.77 7.96 -0.03
CA ASP A 12 -2.90 8.55 0.71
C ASP A 12 -4.07 7.55 0.83
N GLU A 13 -4.49 6.95 -0.27
CA GLU A 13 -5.60 5.99 -0.28
C GLU A 13 -5.30 4.75 0.58
N PHE A 14 -4.06 4.26 0.51
CA PHE A 14 -3.61 3.10 1.29
C PHE A 14 -3.54 3.39 2.79
N THR A 15 -2.88 4.49 3.16
CA THR A 15 -2.73 4.88 4.57
C THR A 15 -4.07 5.23 5.20
N ALA A 16 -4.94 5.94 4.48
CA ALA A 16 -6.30 6.23 4.94
C ALA A 16 -7.12 4.96 5.17
N ASN A 17 -7.04 3.97 4.26
CA ASN A 17 -7.76 2.71 4.43
C ASN A 17 -7.25 1.92 5.64
N LEU A 18 -5.94 1.81 5.84
CA LEU A 18 -5.38 1.17 7.04
C LEU A 18 -5.78 1.88 8.34
N TYR A 19 -5.79 3.21 8.33
CA TYR A 19 -6.23 4.00 9.47
C TYR A 19 -7.70 3.75 9.83
N GLN A 20 -8.58 3.57 8.84
CA GLN A 20 -9.98 3.17 9.06
C GLN A 20 -10.12 1.82 9.76
N HIS A 21 -9.12 0.95 9.64
CA HIS A 21 -9.04 -0.34 10.34
C HIS A 21 -8.23 -0.28 11.65
N GLY A 22 -7.87 0.92 12.14
CA GLY A 22 -7.10 1.11 13.36
C GLY A 22 -5.61 0.79 13.23
N ILE A 23 -5.11 0.62 12.01
CA ILE A 23 -3.71 0.28 11.73
C ILE A 23 -2.97 1.57 11.38
N VAL A 24 -2.04 1.96 12.26
CA VAL A 24 -1.16 3.10 12.02
C VAL A 24 0.13 2.58 11.40
N ILE A 25 0.48 3.10 10.23
CA ILE A 25 1.72 2.78 9.53
C ILE A 25 2.45 4.07 9.16
N ASP A 26 3.78 4.03 9.20
CA ASP A 26 4.59 5.15 8.76
C ASP A 26 4.41 5.38 7.25
N ARG A 27 3.96 6.58 6.91
CA ARG A 27 3.70 6.99 5.53
C ARG A 27 4.96 6.90 4.67
N GLN A 28 6.11 7.29 5.20
CA GLN A 28 7.36 7.35 4.43
C GLN A 28 7.82 5.93 4.03
N SER A 29 7.60 4.97 4.92
CA SER A 29 7.82 3.54 4.66
C SER A 29 6.88 3.02 3.58
N VAL A 30 5.58 3.35 3.66
CA VAL A 30 4.60 2.99 2.60
C VAL A 30 4.99 3.58 1.25
N GLU A 31 5.40 4.85 1.21
CA GLU A 31 5.82 5.51 -0.03
C GLU A 31 7.03 4.84 -0.67
N ARG A 32 8.03 4.43 0.13
CA ARG A 32 9.22 3.73 -0.35
C ARG A 32 8.85 2.38 -0.96
N GLU A 33 8.09 1.57 -0.23
CA GLU A 33 7.64 0.26 -0.70
C GLU A 33 6.80 0.35 -1.97
N MET A 34 5.90 1.34 -2.04
CA MET A 34 5.10 1.58 -3.25
C MET A 34 5.99 1.98 -4.44
N ARG A 35 6.99 2.84 -4.22
CA ARG A 35 7.94 3.23 -5.27
C ARG A 35 8.72 2.03 -5.79
N ASP A 36 9.24 1.20 -4.89
CA ASP A 36 10.02 0.00 -5.26
C ASP A 36 9.15 -0.99 -6.03
N ARG A 37 7.89 -1.17 -5.62
CA ARG A 37 6.95 -2.05 -6.32
C ARG A 37 6.58 -1.54 -7.71
N ILE A 38 6.38 -0.22 -7.86
CA ILE A 38 6.15 0.40 -9.17
C ILE A 38 7.37 0.19 -10.08
N ALA A 39 8.58 0.40 -9.55
CA ALA A 39 9.82 0.19 -10.31
C ALA A 39 9.94 -1.27 -10.80
N GLN A 40 9.67 -2.25 -9.94
CA GLN A 40 9.67 -3.67 -10.33
C GLN A 40 8.64 -4.00 -11.41
N ILE A 41 7.46 -3.38 -11.38
CA ILE A 41 6.44 -3.54 -12.41
C ILE A 41 6.91 -2.91 -13.73
N ALA A 42 7.49 -1.70 -13.65
CA ALA A 42 8.07 -1.02 -14.80
C ALA A 42 9.13 -1.87 -15.51
N ASP A 43 10.06 -2.46 -14.74
CA ASP A 43 11.08 -3.36 -15.27
C ASP A 43 10.49 -4.58 -15.97
N ARG A 44 9.49 -5.23 -15.35
CA ARG A 44 8.83 -6.42 -15.93
C ARG A 44 8.08 -6.11 -17.22
N LEU A 45 7.42 -4.95 -17.26
CA LEU A 45 6.67 -4.48 -18.42
C LEU A 45 7.57 -3.79 -19.46
N ARG A 46 8.84 -3.54 -19.13
CA ARG A 46 9.80 -2.76 -19.91
C ARG A 46 9.28 -1.37 -20.26
N VAL A 47 8.67 -0.70 -19.28
CA VAL A 47 8.14 0.66 -19.39
C VAL A 47 8.71 1.53 -18.27
N ASP A 48 8.53 2.85 -18.39
CA ASP A 48 8.89 3.79 -17.33
C ASP A 48 7.90 3.72 -16.14
N PRO A 49 8.34 3.92 -14.88
CA PRO A 49 7.47 4.01 -13.71
C PRO A 49 6.28 4.96 -13.85
N GLN A 50 6.43 6.09 -14.56
CA GLN A 50 5.33 7.00 -14.82
C GLN A 50 4.30 6.42 -15.79
N THR A 51 4.73 5.57 -16.74
CA THR A 51 3.82 4.83 -17.60
C THR A 51 3.02 3.81 -16.79
N VAL A 52 3.63 3.14 -15.81
CA VAL A 52 2.91 2.27 -14.87
C VAL A 52 1.82 3.04 -14.13
N LEU A 53 2.14 4.21 -13.59
CA LEU A 53 1.17 5.05 -12.88
C LEU A 53 0.05 5.57 -13.79
N ARG A 54 0.33 5.79 -15.07
CA ARG A 54 -0.61 6.40 -16.02
C ARG A 54 -1.53 5.39 -16.68
N GLU A 55 -1.00 4.20 -17.00
CA GLU A 55 -1.67 3.23 -17.86
C GLU A 55 -2.11 1.97 -17.11
N HIS A 56 -1.48 1.68 -15.97
CA HIS A 56 -1.70 0.42 -15.24
C HIS A 56 -2.22 0.63 -13.81
N ALA A 57 -1.95 1.77 -13.19
CA ALA A 57 -2.50 2.10 -11.88
C ALA A 57 -3.87 2.78 -12.04
N CYS A 58 -4.93 1.99 -11.92
CA CYS A 58 -6.31 2.48 -11.93
C CYS A 58 -6.60 3.36 -10.71
N ASP A 59 -7.59 4.27 -10.84
CA ASP A 59 -8.24 4.90 -9.68
C ASP A 59 -8.74 3.77 -8.75
N SER A 60 -8.30 3.74 -7.49
CA SER A 60 -8.50 2.68 -6.47
C SER A 60 -7.38 1.65 -6.26
N TRP A 61 -6.27 1.69 -6.99
CA TRP A 61 -5.20 0.70 -6.79
C TRP A 61 -4.63 0.71 -5.36
N GLY A 62 -4.47 1.89 -4.74
CA GLY A 62 -4.05 2.01 -3.33
C GLY A 62 -5.04 1.38 -2.35
N ARG A 63 -6.34 1.47 -2.63
CA ARG A 63 -7.41 0.83 -1.86
C ARG A 63 -7.40 -0.70 -2.03
N GLN A 64 -7.21 -1.20 -3.25
CA GLN A 64 -7.14 -2.65 -3.51
C GLN A 64 -5.92 -3.28 -2.84
N MET A 65 -4.77 -2.61 -2.88
CA MET A 65 -3.56 -3.08 -2.22
C MET A 65 -3.73 -3.13 -0.69
N SER A 66 -4.32 -2.10 -0.09
CA SER A 66 -4.56 -2.09 1.35
C SER A 66 -5.60 -3.13 1.78
N ALA A 67 -6.62 -3.42 0.97
CA ALA A 67 -7.58 -4.47 1.26
C ALA A 67 -6.90 -5.85 1.41
N GLY A 68 -5.95 -6.20 0.54
CA GLY A 68 -5.18 -7.44 0.66
C GLY A 68 -4.30 -7.49 1.92
N VAL A 69 -3.72 -6.35 2.32
CA VAL A 69 -2.93 -6.25 3.55
C VAL A 69 -3.82 -6.39 4.80
N VAL A 70 -5.00 -5.77 4.79
CA VAL A 70 -5.97 -5.89 5.90
C VAL A 70 -6.44 -7.34 6.04
N ASP A 71 -6.80 -7.99 4.93
CA ASP A 71 -7.23 -9.39 4.92
C ASP A 71 -6.14 -10.33 5.45
N GLN A 72 -4.87 -10.08 5.06
CA GLN A 72 -3.72 -10.81 5.58
C GLN A 72 -3.52 -10.59 7.09
N ILE A 73 -3.54 -9.33 7.56
CA ILE A 73 -3.39 -9.00 8.98
C ILE A 73 -4.49 -9.66 9.82
N GLN A 74 -5.73 -9.66 9.32
CA GLN A 74 -6.88 -10.29 9.98
C GLN A 74 -6.74 -11.81 10.00
N SER A 75 -6.37 -12.42 8.88
CA SER A 75 -6.20 -13.87 8.74
C SER A 75 -5.04 -14.41 9.59
N GLU A 76 -3.94 -13.66 9.69
CA GLU A 76 -2.73 -14.07 10.43
C GLU A 76 -2.77 -13.66 11.91
N ARG A 77 -3.83 -12.99 12.40
CA ARG A 77 -3.96 -12.46 13.77
C ARG A 77 -2.71 -11.71 14.26
N LEU A 78 -1.99 -11.03 13.37
CA LEU A 78 -0.71 -10.37 13.70
C LEU A 78 -0.85 -9.27 14.76
N LEU A 79 -2.06 -8.70 14.92
CA LEU A 79 -2.36 -7.69 15.94
C LEU A 79 -2.51 -8.28 17.35
N ASP A 80 -2.86 -9.58 17.50
CA ASP A 80 -2.97 -10.22 18.81
C ASP A 80 -1.58 -10.53 19.43
N VAL A 81 -0.55 -10.76 18.60
CA VAL A 81 0.81 -11.07 19.06
C VAL A 81 1.51 -9.83 19.64
N ALA A 82 1.29 -8.65 19.05
CA ALA A 82 1.84 -7.39 19.56
C ALA A 82 1.21 -6.97 20.90
N ALA A 83 -0.09 -7.22 21.10
CA ALA A 83 -0.78 -6.93 22.36
C ALA A 83 -0.41 -7.93 23.48
N ALA A 84 -0.13 -9.20 23.15
CA ALA A 84 0.30 -10.20 24.12
C ALA A 84 1.73 -9.94 24.65
N ASN A 85 2.66 -9.52 23.80
CA ASN A 85 4.04 -9.25 24.21
C ASN A 85 4.21 -7.99 25.08
N MET A 86 3.27 -7.04 25.03
CA MET A 86 3.31 -5.83 25.88
C MET A 86 2.75 -6.03 27.29
N ARG A 87 2.09 -7.16 27.56
CA ARG A 87 1.53 -7.49 28.90
C ARG A 87 2.42 -8.41 29.75
N MET A 88 3.59 -8.79 29.24
CA MET A 88 4.54 -9.69 29.93
C MET A 88 5.89 -9.02 30.27
N SER A 89 6.00 -7.69 30.21
CA SER A 89 7.18 -6.94 30.67
C SER A 89 6.91 -6.23 31.99
#